data_AF-A0A0A0LW61-F1
#
_entry.id   AF-A0A0A0LW61-F1
#
_cell.length_a   1.000
_cell.length_b   1.000
_cell.length_c   1.000
_cell.angle_alpha   90.00
_cell.angle_beta   90.00
_cell.angle_gamma   90.00
#
_symmetry.space_group_name_H-M   'P 1'
#
loop_
_entity.id
_entity.type
_entity.pdbx_description
1 polymer ?
#
loop_
_entity_poly.entity_id
_entity_poly.type
_entity_poly.pdbx_seq_one_letter_code
_entity_poly.pdbx_strand_id
1 'polypeptide(L)' 'MMITGNLNANAAVCCNNNPSLGSCKPGVDDSPQANGKCWRLCTSGCTKGGFCKRVGRNGRHVCHCYC' A
#
# COMPACT_ATOMS: atom_id res chain seq x y z
N MET A 1 -12.55 26.69 -7.52
CA MET A 1 -11.36 25.93 -7.08
C MET A 1 -11.92 24.58 -6.61
N MET A 2 -11.64 23.43 -7.21
CA MET A 2 -10.32 22.82 -7.33
C MET A 2 -10.24 21.92 -8.58
N ILE A 3 -9.24 22.26 -9.40
CA ILE A 3 -8.35 21.41 -10.21
C ILE A 3 -8.90 20.07 -10.73
N THR A 4 -9.04 20.05 -12.05
CA THR A 4 -8.81 18.94 -13.00
C THR A 4 -7.72 17.99 -12.51
N GLY A 5 -8.08 16.99 -11.72
CA GLY A 5 -7.23 15.85 -11.41
C GLY A 5 -7.64 14.71 -12.31
N ASN A 6 -6.83 14.40 -13.31
CA ASN A 6 -6.89 13.13 -14.02
C ASN A 6 -6.58 12.03 -12.98
N LEU A 7 -7.59 11.66 -12.17
CA LEU A 7 -7.47 10.74 -11.06
C LEU A 7 -7.40 9.33 -11.63
N ASN A 8 -6.21 8.97 -12.09
CA ASN A 8 -5.77 7.60 -12.03
C ASN A 8 -5.89 7.18 -10.56
N ALA A 9 -7.02 6.58 -10.17
CA ALA A 9 -7.30 6.15 -8.81
C ALA A 9 -6.18 5.27 -8.22
N ASN A 10 -5.36 4.69 -9.10
CA ASN A 10 -4.16 3.93 -8.78
C ASN A 10 -2.95 4.77 -8.36
N ALA A 11 -2.78 5.99 -8.88
CA ALA A 11 -1.66 6.87 -8.51
C ALA A 11 -1.79 7.39 -7.07
N ALA A 12 -3.02 7.46 -6.53
CA ALA A 12 -3.25 7.81 -5.13
C ALA A 12 -2.82 6.68 -4.16
N VAL A 13 -2.79 5.43 -4.63
CA VAL A 13 -2.39 4.26 -3.84
C VAL A 13 -0.87 4.16 -3.71
N CYS A 14 -0.15 4.58 -4.74
CA CYS A 14 1.32 4.60 -4.79
C CYS A 14 1.90 5.64 -3.85
N CYS A 15 3.09 5.36 -3.29
CA CYS A 15 3.76 6.23 -2.32
C CYS A 15 2.95 6.55 -1.05
N ASN A 16 1.85 5.83 -0.79
CA ASN A 16 0.93 6.12 0.30
C ASN A 16 0.75 4.93 1.25
N ASN A 17 0.44 5.29 2.50
CA ASN A 17 -0.03 4.31 3.48
C ASN A 17 -1.49 4.00 3.18
N ASN A 18 -1.84 2.72 3.16
CA ASN A 18 -3.18 2.21 2.93
C ASN A 18 -3.70 1.56 4.23
N PRO A 19 -4.04 2.34 5.28
CA PRO A 19 -4.57 1.81 6.54
C PRO A 19 -5.95 1.16 6.37
N SER A 20 -6.67 1.47 5.29
CA SER A 20 -7.99 0.89 4.97
C SER A 20 -7.95 -0.63 4.73
N LEU A 21 -6.78 -1.19 4.40
CA LEU A 21 -6.56 -2.64 4.30
C LEU A 21 -6.40 -3.34 5.66
N GLY A 22 -6.38 -2.55 6.73
CA GLY A 22 -6.13 -2.99 8.09
C GLY A 22 -4.64 -3.25 8.37
N SER A 23 -4.41 -3.90 9.50
CA SER A 23 -3.07 -4.30 9.92
C SER A 23 -2.51 -5.37 8.99
N CYS A 24 -1.22 -5.30 8.72
CA CYS A 24 -0.53 -6.25 7.85
C CYS A 24 0.62 -6.95 8.57
N LYS A 25 1.01 -8.14 8.11
CA LYS A 25 2.09 -8.94 8.69
C LYS A 25 3.33 -8.91 7.78
N PRO A 26 4.46 -8.34 8.26
CA PRO A 26 5.73 -8.34 7.53
C PRO A 26 6.14 -9.74 7.08
N GLY A 27 6.55 -9.89 5.81
CA GLY A 27 6.97 -11.14 5.19
C GLY A 27 5.83 -12.06 4.71
N VAL A 28 4.57 -11.72 5.00
CA VAL A 28 3.40 -12.48 4.53
C VAL A 28 2.51 -11.60 3.66
N ASP A 29 2.07 -10.45 4.19
CA ASP A 29 1.14 -9.56 3.49
C ASP A 29 1.82 -8.64 2.48
N ASP A 30 3.13 -8.43 2.59
CA ASP A 30 3.98 -7.69 1.67
C ASP A 30 4.77 -8.57 0.69
N SER A 31 4.74 -9.89 0.85
CA SER A 31 5.54 -10.76 0.00
C SER A 31 4.89 -10.97 -1.38
N PRO A 32 5.64 -10.76 -2.48
CA PRO A 32 5.21 -11.15 -3.82
C PRO A 32 4.92 -12.65 -3.93
N GLN A 33 5.68 -13.47 -3.22
CA GLN A 33 5.61 -14.93 -3.29
C GLN A 33 4.39 -15.47 -2.55
N ALA A 34 3.98 -14.80 -1.48
CA ALA A 34 2.78 -15.16 -0.72
C ALA A 34 1.50 -14.53 -1.27
N ASN A 35 1.58 -13.80 -2.39
CA ASN A 35 0.48 -12.99 -2.94
C ASN A 35 -0.17 -12.11 -1.86
N GLY A 36 0.68 -11.49 -1.04
CA GLY A 36 0.25 -10.75 0.14
C GLY A 36 -0.72 -9.63 -0.21
N LYS A 37 -1.68 -9.35 0.68
CA LYS A 37 -2.73 -8.35 0.42
C LYS A 37 -2.18 -6.94 0.14
N CYS A 38 -1.08 -6.55 0.79
CA CYS A 38 -0.40 -5.28 0.52
C CYS A 38 0.23 -5.32 -0.87
N TRP A 39 0.96 -6.40 -1.18
CA TRP A 39 1.59 -6.58 -2.48
C TRP A 39 0.57 -6.47 -3.60
N ARG A 40 -0.53 -7.23 -3.53
CA ARG A 40 -1.59 -7.27 -4.56
C ARG A 40 -2.29 -5.93 -4.78
N LEU A 41 -2.58 -5.19 -3.71
CA LEU A 41 -3.16 -3.85 -3.84
C LEU A 41 -2.18 -2.91 -4.56
N CYS A 42 -0.92 -2.94 -4.14
CA CYS A 42 0.08 -2.04 -4.69
C CYS A 42 0.50 -2.42 -6.12
N THR A 43 0.54 -3.70 -6.49
CA THR A 43 0.81 -4.12 -7.88
C THR A 43 -0.36 -3.84 -8.82
N SER A 44 -1.59 -3.74 -8.30
CA SER A 44 -2.76 -3.33 -9.08
C SER A 44 -2.63 -1.91 -9.64
N GLY A 45 -1.77 -1.05 -9.05
CA GLY A 45 -1.69 0.35 -9.41
C GLY A 45 -0.29 0.96 -9.57
N CYS A 46 0.71 0.41 -8.90
CA CYS A 46 2.06 0.98 -8.77
C CYS A 46 3.14 0.14 -9.44
N THR A 47 2.82 -1.07 -9.90
CA THR A 47 3.71 -2.03 -10.58
C THR A 47 4.85 -2.59 -9.72
N LYS A 48 5.39 -1.80 -8.78
CA LYS A 48 6.48 -2.18 -7.86
C LYS A 48 6.04 -2.93 -6.60
N GLY A 49 4.73 -3.02 -6.35
CA GLY A 49 4.20 -3.64 -5.14
C GLY A 49 4.35 -2.75 -3.90
N GLY A 50 4.39 -3.35 -2.71
CA GLY A 50 4.39 -2.62 -1.45
C GLY A 50 4.81 -3.46 -0.26
N PHE A 51 5.06 -2.79 0.87
CA PHE A 51 5.58 -3.39 2.09
C PHE A 51 4.75 -3.05 3.34
N CYS A 52 4.91 -3.86 4.39
CA CYS A 52 4.32 -3.59 5.69
C CYS A 52 5.13 -2.54 6.45
N LYS A 53 4.66 -1.29 6.43
CA LYS A 53 5.29 -0.19 7.16
C LYS A 53 4.72 -0.09 8.57
N ARG A 54 5.61 -0.03 9.56
CA ARG A 54 5.22 0.23 10.95
C ARG A 54 4.81 1.70 11.11
N VAL A 55 3.60 1.94 11.60
CA VAL A 55 3.01 3.26 11.82
C VAL A 55 2.53 3.43 13.26
N GLY A 56 2.81 4.61 13.82
CA GLY A 56 2.45 4.98 15.20
C GLY A 56 3.29 4.29 16.28
N ARG A 57 3.18 4.79 17.53
CA ARG A 57 3.88 4.23 18.70
C ARG A 57 3.37 2.85 19.11
N ASN A 58 2.15 2.51 18.72
CA ASN A 58 1.51 1.21 19.02
C ASN A 58 2.04 0.06 18.15
N GLY A 59 3.00 0.34 17.25
CA GLY A 59 3.65 -0.68 16.44
C GLY A 59 2.73 -1.39 15.44
N ARG A 60 1.62 -0.76 15.04
CA ARG A 60 0.75 -1.29 13.99
C ARG A 60 1.48 -1.24 12.67
N HIS A 61 1.38 -2.31 11.88
CA HIS A 61 1.91 -2.35 10.53
C HIS A 61 0.77 -2.12 9.56
N VAL A 62 0.95 -1.22 8.60
CA VAL A 62 -0.01 -0.94 7.52
C VAL A 62 0.69 -1.12 6.18
N CYS A 63 -0.11 -1.43 5.16
CA CYS A 63 0.41 -1.53 3.80
C CYS A 63 0.90 -0.16 3.32
N HIS A 64 2.12 -0.10 2.80
CA HIS A 64 2.68 1.06 2.13
C HIS A 64 3.13 0.67 0.73
N CYS A 65 2.60 1.32 -0.29
CA CYS A 65 2.97 1.01 -1.67
C CYS A 65 4.23 1.76 -2.07
N TYR A 66 5.08 1.11 -2.86
CA TYR A 66 6.26 1.76 -3.41
C TYR A 66 5.90 2.84 -4.43
N CYS A 67 6.78 3.84 -4.51
CA CYS A 67 6.99 4.67 -5.69
C CYS A 67 7.94 3.93 -6.64
#